data_AF-A0A7R9LPT9-F1
#
_entry.id   AF-A0A7R9LPT9-F1
#
_cell.length_a   1.000
_cell.length_b   1.000
_cell.length_c   1.000
_cell.angle_alpha   90.00
_cell.angle_beta   90.00
_cell.angle_gamma   90.00
#
_symmetry.space_group_name_H-M   'P 1'
#
loop_
_entity.id
_entity.type
_entity.pdbx_description
1 polymer ?
#
loop_
_entity_poly.entity_id
_entity_poly.type
_entity_poly.pdbx_seq_one_letter_code
_entity_poly.pdbx_strand_id
1 'polypeptide(L)'
;MNSSNYDPIRMWNSGLQMAALNYQTPDKSMQLNEAVFMQNGKSGYVLKPQYMFDDNYNPYEKPLELQNYNPVILTVRVIGARNLKKSLKGIVSPSIEIEIIGVDYDCRKCLTRVVHDNGLNPVWSSETFVFNITCPELALIRFLVCHLDTFDDSSFVGHSTLPITCLRPGYRSVQLKNEFSEELDLSTLLIHLDIRRAKDNNIKTSVEMLKHLSENLSKMIADSEKCGNETEVKRFK
;
A
#
# COMPACT_ATOMS: atom_id res chain seq x y z
N MET A 1 18.77 -22.87 -5.78
CA MET A 1 18.71 -22.13 -4.50
C MET A 1 19.30 -20.75 -4.74
N ASN A 2 18.48 -19.70 -4.74
CA ASN A 2 18.88 -18.32 -5.08
C ASN A 2 18.80 -17.36 -3.88
N SER A 3 18.76 -17.87 -2.64
CA SER A 3 18.61 -17.07 -1.40
C SER A 3 17.41 -16.11 -1.40
N SER A 4 16.35 -16.43 -2.15
CA SER A 4 15.09 -15.68 -2.11
C SER A 4 14.40 -15.82 -0.76
N ASN A 5 13.67 -14.79 -0.35
CA ASN A 5 12.84 -14.83 0.84
C ASN A 5 11.42 -15.30 0.56
N TYR A 6 10.80 -15.94 1.56
CA TYR A 6 9.36 -16.14 1.60
C TYR A 6 8.65 -14.85 2.05
N ASP A 7 7.33 -14.82 1.98
CA ASP A 7 6.51 -13.70 2.46
C ASP A 7 6.36 -13.75 4.00
N PRO A 8 6.96 -12.81 4.75
CA PRO A 8 6.89 -12.80 6.21
C PRO A 8 5.51 -12.36 6.74
N ILE A 9 4.69 -11.69 5.93
CA ILE A 9 3.40 -11.11 6.35
C ILE A 9 2.46 -12.20 6.83
N ARG A 10 2.38 -13.34 6.11
CA ARG A 10 1.56 -14.49 6.51
C ARG A 10 1.97 -15.05 7.87
N MET A 11 3.27 -15.05 8.16
CA MET A 11 3.80 -15.55 9.43
C MET A 11 3.43 -14.59 10.57
N TRP A 12 3.66 -13.29 10.39
CA TRP A 12 3.32 -12.27 11.38
C TRP A 12 1.81 -12.18 11.62
N ASN A 13 0.98 -12.26 10.58
CA ASN A 13 -0.48 -12.30 10.72
C ASN A 13 -0.92 -13.53 11.54
N SER A 14 -0.19 -14.64 11.50
CA SER A 14 -0.47 -15.83 12.32
C SER A 14 0.13 -15.75 13.74
N GLY A 15 0.73 -14.61 14.12
CA GLY A 15 1.27 -14.39 15.46
C GLY A 15 2.68 -14.91 15.69
N LEU A 16 3.34 -15.46 14.65
CA LEU A 16 4.75 -15.88 14.71
C LEU A 16 5.63 -14.66 14.94
N GLN A 17 6.57 -14.79 15.87
CA GLN A 17 7.44 -13.68 16.29
C GLN A 17 8.74 -13.62 15.49
N MET A 18 9.27 -14.79 15.12
CA MET A 18 10.57 -14.92 14.45
C MET A 18 10.39 -15.42 13.01
N ALA A 19 10.26 -14.47 12.08
CA ALA A 19 10.32 -14.74 10.64
C ALA A 19 11.74 -14.46 10.15
N ALA A 20 12.60 -15.49 10.08
CA ALA A 20 13.97 -15.35 9.63
C ALA A 20 14.04 -15.15 8.10
N LEU A 21 14.72 -14.09 7.66
CA LEU A 21 14.91 -13.73 6.25
C LEU A 21 16.41 -13.60 5.94
N ASN A 22 16.74 -13.76 4.66
CA ASN A 22 18.03 -13.51 4.05
C ASN A 22 18.24 -11.99 3.87
N TYR A 23 18.98 -11.36 4.79
CA TYR A 23 19.23 -9.91 4.79
C TYR A 23 20.02 -9.42 3.57
N GLN A 24 20.81 -10.30 2.94
CA GLN A 24 21.59 -9.98 1.75
C GLN A 24 20.74 -9.85 0.48
N THR A 25 19.47 -10.23 0.51
CA THR A 25 18.59 -10.25 -0.66
C THR A 25 17.66 -9.03 -0.64
N PRO A 26 17.81 -8.06 -1.57
CA PRO A 26 17.02 -6.83 -1.62
C PRO A 26 15.63 -7.05 -2.25
N ASP A 27 14.90 -8.03 -1.75
CA ASP A 27 13.56 -8.35 -2.23
C ASP A 27 12.47 -7.64 -1.43
N LYS A 28 11.23 -7.76 -1.93
CA LYS A 28 10.05 -7.17 -1.27
C LYS A 28 9.95 -7.60 0.19
N SER A 29 10.25 -8.86 0.51
CA SER A 29 10.16 -9.38 1.88
C SER A 29 11.11 -8.65 2.84
N MET A 30 12.36 -8.42 2.43
CA MET A 30 13.30 -7.61 3.24
C MET A 30 12.85 -6.15 3.38
N GLN A 31 12.29 -5.56 2.33
CA GLN A 31 11.73 -4.21 2.39
C GLN A 31 10.53 -4.11 3.35
N LEU A 32 9.73 -5.17 3.47
CA LEU A 32 8.63 -5.27 4.45
C LEU A 32 9.17 -5.43 5.87
N ASN A 33 10.20 -6.26 6.05
CA ASN A 33 10.87 -6.45 7.34
C ASN A 33 11.40 -5.12 7.89
N GLU A 34 12.14 -4.37 7.08
CA GLU A 34 12.61 -3.04 7.50
C GLU A 34 11.48 -2.08 7.85
N ALA A 35 10.38 -2.09 7.09
CA ALA A 35 9.24 -1.24 7.33
C ALA A 35 8.50 -1.57 8.63
N VAL A 36 8.34 -2.85 8.96
CA VAL A 36 7.74 -3.26 10.24
C VAL A 36 8.64 -2.80 11.39
N PHE A 37 9.94 -3.11 11.32
CA PHE A 37 10.88 -2.84 12.40
C PHE A 37 11.41 -1.41 12.45
N MET A 38 10.95 -0.50 11.58
CA MET A 38 11.16 0.93 11.77
C MET A 38 10.37 1.48 12.97
N GLN A 39 9.31 0.77 13.37
CA GLN A 39 8.49 1.10 14.53
C GLN A 39 9.29 1.00 15.82
N ASN A 40 8.75 1.59 16.89
CA ASN A 40 9.30 1.48 18.23
C ASN A 40 10.81 1.82 18.31
N GLY A 41 11.20 2.91 17.61
CA GLY A 41 12.56 3.42 17.61
C GLY A 41 13.60 2.49 17.01
N LYS A 42 13.24 1.59 16.08
CA LYS A 42 14.15 0.61 15.46
C LYS A 42 14.77 -0.39 16.44
N SER A 43 14.07 -0.70 17.53
CA SER A 43 14.56 -1.63 18.56
C SER A 43 14.64 -3.09 18.10
N GLY A 44 14.01 -3.44 16.98
CA GLY A 44 13.83 -4.83 16.55
C GLY A 44 12.62 -5.52 17.20
N TYR A 45 11.84 -4.82 18.03
CA TYR A 45 10.65 -5.35 18.69
C TYR A 45 9.43 -4.47 18.45
N VAL A 46 8.34 -5.08 17.96
CA VAL A 46 7.05 -4.45 17.75
C VAL A 46 6.00 -5.24 18.52
N LEU A 47 5.19 -4.55 19.32
CA LEU A 47 4.13 -5.19 20.10
C LEU A 47 3.04 -5.72 19.18
N LYS A 48 2.61 -6.97 19.39
CA LYS A 48 1.47 -7.54 18.66
C LYS A 48 0.16 -6.84 19.04
N PRO A 49 -0.76 -6.62 18.08
CA PRO A 49 -2.09 -6.09 18.37
C PRO A 49 -2.85 -6.94 19.40
N GLN A 50 -3.69 -6.30 20.23
CA GLN A 50 -4.43 -6.98 21.30
C GLN A 50 -5.36 -8.07 20.80
N TYR A 51 -6.02 -7.87 19.65
CA TYR A 51 -6.93 -8.85 19.07
C TYR A 51 -6.21 -10.15 18.66
N MET A 52 -4.88 -10.16 18.49
CA MET A 52 -4.16 -11.41 18.19
C MET A 52 -4.08 -12.38 19.38
N PHE A 53 -4.47 -11.94 20.58
CA PHE A 53 -4.53 -12.76 21.78
C PHE A 53 -5.95 -13.23 22.09
N ASP A 54 -6.93 -12.90 21.23
CA ASP A 54 -8.31 -13.39 21.33
C ASP A 54 -8.39 -14.82 20.76
N ASP A 55 -9.12 -15.71 21.44
CA ASP A 55 -9.33 -17.09 21.00
C ASP A 55 -10.04 -17.17 19.64
N ASN A 56 -10.80 -16.12 19.27
CA ASN A 56 -11.52 -16.05 18.00
C ASN A 56 -10.73 -15.37 16.88
N TYR A 57 -9.46 -15.00 17.11
CA TYR A 57 -8.64 -14.36 16.09
C TYR A 57 -8.32 -15.32 14.94
N ASN A 58 -8.70 -14.94 13.72
CA ASN A 58 -8.36 -15.67 12.50
C ASN A 58 -7.81 -14.68 11.45
N PRO A 59 -6.55 -14.78 11.01
CA PRO A 59 -5.98 -13.88 10.01
C PRO A 59 -6.56 -14.07 8.60
N TYR A 60 -7.28 -15.17 8.34
CA TYR A 60 -7.86 -15.52 7.04
C TYR A 60 -9.35 -15.19 6.93
N GLU A 61 -10.00 -14.88 8.04
CA GLU A 61 -11.43 -14.57 8.08
C GLU A 61 -11.63 -13.16 8.62
N LYS A 62 -12.43 -12.36 7.92
CA LYS A 62 -12.75 -11.02 8.39
C LYS A 62 -13.59 -11.13 9.67
N PRO A 63 -13.20 -10.48 10.78
CA PRO A 63 -13.93 -10.59 12.02
C PRO A 63 -15.36 -10.03 11.85
N LEU A 64 -16.34 -10.78 12.38
CA LEU A 64 -17.74 -10.35 12.43
C LEU A 64 -17.94 -9.24 13.47
N GLU A 65 -17.24 -9.35 14.59
CA GLU A 65 -17.23 -8.37 15.67
C GLU A 65 -15.91 -7.62 15.70
N LEU A 66 -15.98 -6.29 15.73
CA LEU A 66 -14.81 -5.41 15.71
C LEU A 66 -14.39 -5.00 17.13
N GLN A 67 -14.76 -5.77 18.15
CA GLN A 67 -14.33 -5.54 19.53
C GLN A 67 -12.80 -5.66 19.58
N ASN A 68 -12.13 -4.62 20.09
CA ASN A 68 -10.67 -4.46 20.12
C ASN A 68 -9.97 -4.13 18.78
N TYR A 69 -10.71 -4.07 17.66
CA TYR A 69 -10.17 -3.56 16.38
C TYR A 69 -10.31 -2.03 16.31
N ASN A 70 -9.45 -1.39 15.53
CA ASN A 70 -9.45 0.05 15.30
C ASN A 70 -9.47 0.39 13.80
N PRO A 71 -10.49 -0.04 13.04
CA PRO A 71 -10.48 0.07 11.59
C PRO A 71 -10.37 1.52 11.11
N VAL A 72 -9.70 1.69 9.98
CA VAL A 72 -9.38 2.97 9.36
C VAL A 72 -9.85 3.00 7.91
N ILE A 73 -10.48 4.11 7.51
CA ILE A 73 -10.62 4.49 6.11
C ILE A 73 -9.46 5.43 5.78
N LEU A 74 -8.56 4.96 4.92
CA LEU A 74 -7.39 5.70 4.45
C LEU A 74 -7.67 6.20 3.03
N THR A 75 -7.69 7.52 2.87
CA THR A 75 -7.72 8.17 1.55
C THR A 75 -6.35 8.70 1.21
N VAL A 76 -5.79 8.24 0.10
CA VAL A 76 -4.47 8.63 -0.41
C VAL A 76 -4.66 9.38 -1.72
N ARG A 77 -4.33 10.66 -1.72
CA ARG A 77 -4.22 11.45 -2.95
C ARG A 77 -2.77 11.57 -3.33
N VAL A 78 -2.42 11.04 -4.51
CA VAL A 78 -1.10 11.22 -5.11
C VAL A 78 -1.10 12.55 -5.84
N ILE A 79 -0.15 13.44 -5.51
CA ILE A 79 -0.10 14.79 -6.09
C ILE A 79 1.04 14.88 -7.10
N GLY A 80 2.23 14.44 -6.72
CA GLY A 80 3.41 14.55 -7.57
C GLY A 80 4.61 13.84 -6.96
N ALA A 81 5.73 13.90 -7.68
CA ALA A 81 7.02 13.48 -7.17
C ALA A 81 8.09 14.48 -7.59
N ARG A 82 9.30 14.32 -7.05
CA ARG A 82 10.47 15.07 -7.50
C ARG A 82 11.67 14.15 -7.63
N ASN A 83 12.55 14.50 -8.57
CA ASN A 83 13.88 13.91 -8.75
C ASN A 83 13.91 12.38 -8.88
N LEU A 84 12.93 11.80 -9.58
CA LEU A 84 12.94 10.37 -9.89
C LEU A 84 14.04 10.08 -10.90
N LYS A 85 15.04 9.31 -10.48
CA LYS A 85 16.21 8.93 -11.29
C LYS A 85 16.20 7.43 -11.55
N LYS A 86 16.68 7.04 -12.73
CA LYS A 86 16.97 5.65 -13.11
C LYS A 86 18.48 5.49 -13.24
N SER A 87 18.99 4.30 -12.97
CA SER A 87 20.41 3.96 -13.21
C SER A 87 20.78 3.84 -14.69
N LEU A 88 19.78 3.78 -15.59
CA LEU A 88 19.95 3.64 -17.05
C LEU A 88 19.66 4.95 -17.78
N LYS A 89 20.17 5.06 -19.01
CA LYS A 89 19.91 6.19 -19.91
C LYS A 89 18.41 6.33 -20.21
N GLY A 90 17.92 7.56 -20.29
CA GLY A 90 16.53 7.90 -20.62
C GLY A 90 15.86 8.75 -19.54
N ILE A 91 14.74 9.36 -19.91
CA ILE A 91 13.90 10.09 -18.96
C ILE A 91 12.90 9.08 -18.36
N VAL A 92 12.68 9.15 -17.05
CA VAL A 92 11.72 8.28 -16.37
C VAL A 92 10.32 8.67 -16.80
N SER A 93 9.53 7.67 -17.22
CA SER A 93 8.07 7.76 -17.39
C SER A 93 7.39 7.11 -16.18
N PRO A 94 7.16 7.84 -15.07
CA PRO A 94 6.77 7.22 -13.81
C PRO A 94 5.30 6.81 -13.73
N SER A 95 5.05 5.68 -13.09
CA SER A 95 3.77 5.30 -12.47
C SER A 95 4.01 4.91 -11.01
N ILE A 96 2.95 4.98 -10.19
CA ILE A 96 3.02 4.66 -8.76
C ILE A 96 1.99 3.57 -8.46
N GLU A 97 2.47 2.39 -8.07
CA GLU A 97 1.66 1.35 -7.43
C GLU A 97 1.56 1.65 -5.93
N ILE A 98 0.33 1.67 -5.42
CA ILE A 98 0.01 1.80 -4.00
C ILE A 98 -0.60 0.49 -3.57
N GLU A 99 0.04 -0.17 -2.63
CA GLU A 99 -0.34 -1.48 -2.13
C GLU A 99 -0.56 -1.41 -0.62
N ILE A 100 -1.73 -1.86 -0.16
CA ILE A 100 -1.95 -2.23 1.23
C ILE A 100 -1.55 -3.68 1.39
N ILE A 101 -0.67 -3.94 2.35
CA ILE A 101 -0.09 -5.25 2.64
C ILE A 101 -0.39 -5.57 4.10
N GLY A 102 -0.99 -6.72 4.38
CA GLY A 102 -1.35 -7.13 5.73
C GLY A 102 -2.16 -8.42 5.68
N VAL A 103 -3.26 -8.48 6.43
CA VAL A 103 -4.24 -9.56 6.34
C VAL A 103 -4.94 -9.55 4.97
N ASP A 104 -5.25 -10.73 4.42
CA ASP A 104 -5.67 -10.89 3.02
C ASP A 104 -6.93 -10.07 2.68
N TYR A 105 -7.87 -9.90 3.63
CA TYR A 105 -9.09 -9.11 3.43
C TYR A 105 -8.90 -7.58 3.48
N ASP A 106 -7.72 -7.09 3.89
CA ASP A 106 -7.35 -5.67 3.82
C ASP A 106 -6.46 -5.37 2.60
N CYS A 107 -5.85 -6.40 2.01
CA CYS A 107 -4.92 -6.27 0.90
C CYS A 107 -5.59 -5.69 -0.35
N ARG A 108 -5.00 -4.63 -0.89
CA ARG A 108 -5.48 -3.97 -2.11
C ARG A 108 -4.34 -3.29 -2.86
N LYS A 109 -4.39 -3.33 -4.19
CA LYS A 109 -3.46 -2.62 -5.06
C LYS A 109 -4.19 -1.61 -5.93
N CYS A 110 -3.56 -0.47 -6.15
CA CYS A 110 -4.00 0.56 -7.08
C CYS A 110 -2.80 1.09 -7.83
N LEU A 111 -2.99 1.50 -9.10
CA LEU A 111 -1.94 2.03 -9.94
C LEU A 111 -2.38 3.39 -10.47
N THR A 112 -1.51 4.39 -10.39
CA THR A 112 -1.75 5.67 -11.06
C THR A 112 -1.57 5.54 -12.56
N ARG A 113 -2.10 6.49 -13.34
CA ARG A 113 -1.63 6.65 -14.73
C ARG A 113 -0.11 6.86 -14.79
N VAL A 114 0.47 6.56 -15.95
CA VAL A 114 1.84 6.91 -16.29
C VAL A 114 1.92 8.40 -16.62
N VAL A 115 2.98 9.06 -16.17
CA VAL A 115 3.39 10.37 -16.68
C VAL A 115 4.56 10.13 -17.62
N HIS A 116 4.42 10.46 -18.90
CA HIS A 116 5.48 10.19 -19.88
C HIS A 116 6.63 11.20 -19.77
N ASP A 117 7.86 10.70 -19.88
CA ASP A 117 9.10 11.46 -20.02
C ASP A 117 9.23 12.62 -19.01
N ASN A 118 8.83 12.38 -17.76
CA ASN A 118 8.96 13.34 -16.68
C ASN A 118 9.32 12.66 -15.34
N GLY A 119 10.62 12.48 -15.10
CA GLY A 119 11.14 12.06 -13.80
C GLY A 119 11.43 13.21 -12.84
N LEU A 120 11.57 14.44 -13.34
CA LEU A 120 12.06 15.56 -12.51
C LEU A 120 10.97 16.10 -11.56
N ASN A 121 9.74 16.27 -12.06
CA ASN A 121 8.62 16.84 -11.32
C ASN A 121 7.24 16.37 -11.86
N PRO A 122 6.99 15.05 -11.97
CA PRO A 122 5.70 14.54 -12.42
C PRO A 122 4.56 14.96 -11.49
N VAL A 123 3.37 15.17 -12.05
CA VAL A 123 2.15 15.58 -11.33
C VAL A 123 0.97 14.68 -11.72
N TRP A 124 0.26 14.19 -10.71
CA TRP A 124 -0.98 13.43 -10.83
C TRP A 124 -2.16 14.26 -10.30
N SER A 125 -2.83 15.00 -11.19
CA SER A 125 -3.79 16.05 -10.80
C SER A 125 -5.01 15.57 -10.00
N SER A 126 -5.41 14.30 -10.14
CA SER A 126 -6.71 13.79 -9.67
C SER A 126 -6.69 12.31 -9.24
N GLU A 127 -5.51 11.74 -8.98
CA GLU A 127 -5.40 10.34 -8.53
C GLU A 127 -5.64 10.24 -7.03
N THR A 128 -6.81 9.73 -6.65
CA THR A 128 -7.20 9.50 -5.24
C THR A 128 -7.69 8.07 -5.07
N PHE A 129 -7.16 7.39 -4.05
CA PHE A 129 -7.44 6.00 -3.75
C PHE A 129 -7.93 5.87 -2.31
N VAL A 130 -8.91 5.00 -2.10
CA VAL A 130 -9.47 4.75 -0.77
C VAL A 130 -9.36 3.28 -0.42
N PHE A 131 -8.92 3.07 0.83
CA PHE A 131 -8.66 1.77 1.41
C PHE A 131 -9.43 1.66 2.73
N ASN A 132 -10.21 0.60 2.87
CA ASN A 132 -10.87 0.24 4.12
C ASN A 132 -9.98 -0.82 4.79
N ILE A 133 -9.36 -0.47 5.91
CA ILE A 133 -8.37 -1.29 6.59
C ILE A 133 -8.95 -1.69 7.94
N THR A 134 -9.23 -2.98 8.09
CA THR A 134 -9.85 -3.57 9.28
C THR A 134 -8.82 -3.69 10.42
N CYS A 135 -7.59 -4.10 10.08
CA CYS A 135 -6.50 -4.42 11.00
C CYS A 135 -5.28 -3.51 10.74
N PRO A 136 -5.38 -2.19 10.97
CA PRO A 136 -4.30 -1.25 10.65
C PRO A 136 -2.99 -1.52 11.39
N GLU A 137 -3.04 -2.16 12.57
CA GLU A 137 -1.85 -2.56 13.34
C GLU A 137 -1.04 -3.68 12.68
N LEU A 138 -1.64 -4.43 11.74
CA LEU A 138 -0.98 -5.45 10.91
C LEU A 138 -0.74 -4.99 9.47
N ALA A 139 -1.19 -3.78 9.12
CA ALA A 139 -1.14 -3.30 7.75
C ALA A 139 0.03 -2.35 7.52
N LEU A 140 0.60 -2.46 6.32
CA LEU A 140 1.60 -1.57 5.74
C LEU A 140 1.01 -0.94 4.48
N ILE A 141 1.38 0.30 4.18
CA ILE A 141 1.22 0.89 2.85
C ILE A 141 2.58 0.89 2.15
N ARG A 142 2.60 0.43 0.91
CA ARG A 142 3.77 0.44 0.03
C ARG A 142 3.47 1.33 -1.17
N PHE A 143 4.35 2.30 -1.38
CA PHE A 143 4.44 3.09 -2.61
C PHE A 143 5.59 2.51 -3.43
N LEU A 144 5.30 2.00 -4.62
CA LEU A 144 6.30 1.50 -5.57
C LEU A 144 6.26 2.39 -6.81
N VAL A 145 7.38 3.05 -7.09
CA VAL A 145 7.55 3.87 -8.28
C VAL A 145 8.19 3.02 -9.36
N CYS A 146 7.50 2.92 -10.49
CA CYS A 146 7.93 2.19 -11.66
C CYS A 146 8.17 3.14 -12.83
N HIS A 147 9.06 2.75 -13.72
CA HIS A 147 9.24 3.37 -15.03
C HIS A 147 8.66 2.43 -16.08
N LEU A 148 7.72 2.94 -16.87
CA LEU A 148 7.24 2.24 -18.06
C LEU A 148 8.12 2.62 -19.26
N ASP A 149 8.68 1.62 -19.93
CA ASP A 149 9.44 1.84 -21.16
C ASP A 149 8.54 1.84 -22.42
N THR A 150 9.16 1.95 -23.60
CA THR A 150 8.45 1.99 -24.88
C THR A 150 7.83 0.65 -25.31
N PHE A 151 8.17 -0.44 -24.64
CA PHE A 151 7.65 -1.79 -24.88
C PHE A 151 6.64 -2.21 -23.82
N ASP A 152 6.14 -1.26 -23.03
CA ASP A 152 5.27 -1.47 -21.88
C ASP A 152 5.88 -2.36 -20.79
N ASP A 153 7.21 -2.46 -20.75
CA ASP A 153 7.94 -3.16 -19.69
C ASP A 153 8.16 -2.22 -18.50
N SER A 154 7.76 -2.70 -17.32
CA SER A 154 7.82 -1.93 -16.07
C SER A 154 9.12 -2.24 -15.32
N SER A 155 9.91 -1.21 -15.04
CA SER A 155 11.16 -1.32 -14.28
C SER A 155 11.11 -0.52 -12.97
N PHE A 156 11.84 -1.00 -11.96
CA PHE A 156 11.90 -0.36 -10.64
C PHE A 156 12.60 1.00 -10.70
N VAL A 157 12.06 1.99 -9.98
CA VAL A 157 12.69 3.31 -9.75
C VAL A 157 12.96 3.53 -8.27
N GLY A 158 11.99 3.21 -7.41
CA GLY A 158 12.12 3.40 -5.98
C GLY A 158 10.91 2.86 -5.24
N HIS A 159 11.03 2.66 -3.93
CA HIS A 159 9.88 2.33 -3.09
C HIS A 159 9.87 3.10 -1.77
N SER A 160 8.75 3.08 -1.08
CA SER A 160 8.65 3.46 0.33
C SER A 160 7.55 2.64 0.96
N THR A 161 7.87 1.91 2.03
CA THR A 161 6.92 1.07 2.75
C THR A 161 6.81 1.58 4.18
N LEU A 162 5.59 1.80 4.67
CA LEU A 162 5.32 2.43 5.96
C LEU A 162 4.19 1.68 6.68
N PRO A 163 4.28 1.46 8.00
CA PRO A 163 3.16 0.99 8.79
C PRO A 163 1.99 1.99 8.78
N ILE A 164 0.76 1.48 8.65
CA ILE A 164 -0.44 2.33 8.64
C ILE A 164 -0.56 3.14 9.94
N THR A 165 -0.20 2.54 11.07
CA THR A 165 -0.19 3.17 12.40
C THR A 165 0.79 4.34 12.53
N CYS A 166 1.81 4.42 11.66
CA CYS A 166 2.80 5.49 11.66
C CYS A 166 2.45 6.67 10.73
N LEU A 167 1.36 6.57 9.97
CA LEU A 167 0.94 7.62 9.04
C LEU A 167 0.37 8.84 9.79
N ARG A 168 0.61 10.04 9.22
CA ARG A 168 0.10 11.32 9.72
C ARG A 168 -0.76 11.99 8.65
N PRO A 169 -1.98 12.46 8.97
CA PRO A 169 -2.88 13.07 7.99
C PRO A 169 -2.33 14.39 7.43
N GLY A 170 -2.92 14.88 6.33
CA GLY A 170 -2.55 16.10 5.62
C GLY A 170 -1.53 15.88 4.51
N TYR A 171 -0.90 16.97 4.06
CA TYR A 171 0.16 16.93 3.05
C TYR A 171 1.46 16.36 3.65
N ARG A 172 2.03 15.34 2.99
CA ARG A 172 3.22 14.62 3.44
C ARG A 172 4.17 14.37 2.29
N SER A 173 5.46 14.48 2.59
CA SER A 173 6.52 13.98 1.72
C SER A 173 6.85 12.54 2.10
N VAL A 174 6.88 11.67 1.11
CA VAL A 174 7.31 10.26 1.29
C VAL A 174 8.69 10.12 0.66
N GLN A 175 9.68 9.85 1.49
CA GLN A 175 11.06 9.61 1.06
C GLN A 175 11.13 8.25 0.33
N LEU A 176 11.65 8.27 -0.89
CA LEU A 176 11.86 7.05 -1.68
C LEU A 176 13.20 6.42 -1.34
N LYS A 177 13.24 5.10 -1.55
CA LYS A 177 14.37 4.22 -1.26
C LYS A 177 14.70 3.32 -2.45
N ASN A 178 15.94 2.87 -2.53
CA ASN A 178 16.39 1.88 -3.50
C ASN A 178 15.97 0.45 -3.10
N GLU A 179 16.40 -0.57 -3.83
CA GLU A 179 16.02 -1.97 -3.58
C GLU A 179 16.49 -2.49 -2.22
N PHE A 180 17.58 -1.95 -1.69
CA PHE A 180 18.16 -2.24 -0.38
C PHE A 180 17.56 -1.38 0.75
N SER A 181 16.44 -0.68 0.48
CA SER A 181 15.78 0.22 1.42
C SER A 181 16.64 1.40 1.93
N GLU A 182 17.70 1.75 1.21
CA GLU A 182 18.53 2.94 1.43
C GLU A 182 17.87 4.16 0.77
N GLU A 183 17.98 5.33 1.40
CA GLU A 183 17.32 6.54 0.90
C GLU A 183 17.88 7.02 -0.45
N LEU A 184 16.99 7.36 -1.38
CA LEU A 184 17.34 7.97 -2.65
C LEU A 184 17.40 9.50 -2.51
N ASP A 185 18.57 10.09 -2.76
CA ASP A 185 18.80 11.51 -2.61
C ASP A 185 17.75 12.37 -3.35
N LEU A 186 17.08 13.24 -2.59
CA LEU A 186 16.05 14.19 -3.04
C LEU A 186 14.78 13.56 -3.65
N SER A 187 14.76 12.25 -3.91
CA SER A 187 13.64 11.53 -4.52
C SER A 187 12.50 11.38 -3.52
N THR A 188 11.42 12.14 -3.72
CA THR A 188 10.27 12.11 -2.81
C THR A 188 8.95 12.17 -3.57
N LEU A 189 7.92 11.54 -3.00
CA LEU A 189 6.53 11.75 -3.40
C LEU A 189 5.92 12.85 -2.55
N LEU A 190 5.00 13.62 -3.14
CA LEU A 190 4.07 14.49 -2.43
C LEU A 190 2.68 13.84 -2.47
N ILE A 191 2.13 13.58 -1.29
CA ILE A 191 0.81 12.98 -1.13
C ILE A 191 -0.01 13.79 -0.13
N HIS A 192 -1.33 13.63 -0.20
CA HIS A 192 -2.24 14.05 0.86
C HIS A 192 -2.94 12.81 1.45
N LEU A 193 -2.92 12.69 2.77
CA LEU A 193 -3.52 11.60 3.52
C LEU A 193 -4.71 12.09 4.32
N ASP A 194 -5.89 11.49 4.14
CA ASP A 194 -7.01 11.60 5.08
C ASP A 194 -7.20 10.25 5.77
N ILE A 195 -7.30 10.26 7.09
CA ILE A 195 -7.32 9.06 7.94
C ILE A 195 -8.51 9.18 8.88
N ARG A 196 -9.53 8.36 8.64
CA ARG A 196 -10.77 8.36 9.43
C ARG A 196 -10.88 7.06 10.22
N ARG A 197 -11.03 7.14 11.54
CA ARG A 197 -11.23 5.96 12.39
C ARG A 197 -12.71 5.77 12.69
N ALA A 198 -13.16 4.52 12.76
CA ALA A 198 -14.54 4.19 13.12
C ALA A 198 -14.93 4.65 14.54
N LYS A 199 -13.97 4.89 15.43
CA LYS A 199 -14.23 5.36 16.80
C LYS A 199 -14.39 6.88 16.91
N ASP A 200 -14.03 7.65 15.87
CA ASP A 200 -14.15 9.11 15.85
C ASP A 200 -15.59 9.57 15.47
N ASN A 201 -16.60 8.76 15.83
CA ASN A 201 -17.99 8.92 15.42
C ASN A 201 -18.63 10.19 16.00
N ASN A 202 -18.50 11.28 15.24
CA ASN A 202 -19.61 12.18 15.05
C ASN A 202 -20.49 11.62 13.93
N ILE A 203 -21.81 11.71 14.03
CA ILE A 203 -22.79 11.11 13.06
C ILE A 203 -22.44 11.49 11.61
N LYS A 204 -21.88 12.68 11.39
CA LYS A 204 -21.38 13.14 10.09
C LYS A 204 -20.29 12.25 9.50
N THR A 205 -19.32 11.82 10.31
CA THR A 205 -18.21 10.96 9.89
C THR A 205 -18.74 9.61 9.42
N SER A 206 -19.67 9.00 10.17
CA SER A 206 -20.28 7.72 9.78
C SER A 206 -21.07 7.82 8.48
N VAL A 207 -21.82 8.91 8.28
CA VAL A 207 -22.55 9.18 7.02
C VAL A 207 -21.59 9.35 5.84
N GLU A 208 -20.48 10.07 6.00
CA GLU A 208 -19.48 10.23 4.93
C GLU A 208 -18.76 8.92 4.60
N MET A 209 -18.43 8.11 5.61
CA MET A 209 -17.86 6.78 5.39
C MET A 209 -18.81 5.87 4.60
N LEU A 210 -20.10 5.87 4.94
CA LEU A 210 -21.12 5.11 4.22
C LEU A 210 -21.28 5.58 2.77
N LYS A 211 -21.27 6.91 2.53
CA LYS A 211 -21.29 7.46 1.16
C LYS A 211 -20.08 7.02 0.36
N HIS A 212 -18.88 7.11 0.94
CA HIS A 212 -17.66 6.69 0.26
C HIS A 212 -17.66 5.17 -0.03
N LEU A 213 -18.16 4.36 0.90
CA LEU A 213 -18.29 2.92 0.69
C LEU A 213 -19.27 2.62 -0.46
N SER A 214 -20.41 3.34 -0.50
CA SER A 214 -21.39 3.25 -1.58
C SER A 214 -20.79 3.62 -2.94
N GLU A 215 -20.04 4.72 -3.03
CA GLU A 215 -19.39 5.16 -4.28
C GLU A 215 -18.36 4.14 -4.77
N ASN A 216 -17.58 3.57 -3.85
CA ASN A 216 -16.63 2.51 -4.16
C ASN A 216 -17.33 1.24 -4.68
N LEU A 217 -18.43 0.83 -4.04
CA LEU A 217 -19.24 -0.30 -4.48
C LEU A 217 -19.81 -0.06 -5.87
N SER A 218 -20.37 1.13 -6.13
CA SER A 218 -20.86 1.50 -7.46
C SER A 218 -19.78 1.43 -8.53
N LYS A 219 -18.56 1.89 -8.21
CA LYS A 219 -17.42 1.81 -9.12
C LYS A 219 -17.01 0.36 -9.41
N MET A 220 -16.94 -0.48 -8.37
CA MET A 220 -16.62 -1.90 -8.52
C MET A 220 -17.67 -2.67 -9.34
N ILE A 221 -18.96 -2.35 -9.15
CA ILE A 221 -20.05 -2.92 -9.97
C ILE A 221 -19.86 -2.52 -11.43
N ALA A 222 -19.65 -1.24 -11.70
CA ALA A 222 -19.44 -0.74 -13.07
C ALA A 222 -18.21 -1.38 -13.75
N ASP A 223 -17.13 -1.61 -13.01
CA ASP A 223 -15.93 -2.26 -13.54
C ASP A 223 -16.18 -3.77 -13.79
N SER A 224 -16.99 -4.43 -12.95
CA SER A 224 -17.39 -5.84 -13.15
C SER A 224 -18.32 -6.05 -14.34
N GLU A 225 -19.25 -5.12 -14.59
CA GLU A 225 -20.17 -5.15 -15.74
C GLU A 225 -19.41 -4.96 -17.06
N LYS A 226 -18.39 -4.09 -17.08
CA LYS A 226 -17.51 -3.93 -18.26
C LYS A 226 -16.73 -5.20 -18.57
N CYS A 227 -16.23 -5.89 -17.54
CA CYS A 227 -15.49 -7.15 -17.70
C CYS A 227 -16.42 -8.31 -18.15
N GLY A 228 -17.65 -8.37 -17.63
CA GLY A 228 -18.67 -9.34 -18.07
C GLY A 228 -19.03 -9.20 -19.55
N ASN A 229 -19.21 -7.96 -20.02
CA ASN A 229 -19.56 -7.69 -21.42
C ASN A 229 -18.43 -8.03 -22.40
N GLU A 230 -17.17 -7.84 -22.04
CA GLU A 230 -16.03 -8.26 -22.88
C GLU A 230 -15.91 -9.80 -22.99
N THR A 231 -16.39 -10.52 -21.99
CA THR A 231 -16.36 -11.99 -21.96
C THR A 231 -17.48 -12.62 -22.81
N GLU A 232 -18.65 -11.97 -22.89
CA GLU A 232 -19.73 -12.40 -23.80
C GLU A 232 -19.42 -12.11 -25.28
N VAL A 233 -18.77 -10.99 -25.60
CA VAL A 233 -18.42 -10.65 -27.00
C VAL A 233 -17.38 -11.61 -27.59
N LYS A 234 -16.52 -12.23 -26.77
CA LYS A 234 -15.54 -13.24 -27.23
C LYS A 234 -16.13 -14.65 -27.41
N ARG A 235 -17.39 -14.89 -27.01
CA ARG A 235 -18.05 -16.20 -27.17
C ARG A 235 -18.86 -16.34 -28.47
N PHE A 236 -18.92 -15.28 -29.27
CA PHE A 236 -19.64 -15.23 -30.55
C PHE A 236 -18.78 -14.70 -31.72
N LYS A 237 -17.49 -15.02 -31.75
CA LYS A 237 -16.65 -14.90 -32.94
C LYS A 237 -15.79 -16.15 -33.13
#